data_AF-A0A520I839-F1
#
_entry.id   AF-A0A520I839-F1
#
_cell.length_a   1.000
_cell.length_b   1.000
_cell.length_c   1.000
_cell.angle_alpha   90.00
_cell.angle_beta   90.00
_cell.angle_gamma   90.00
#
_symmetry.space_group_name_H-M   'P 1'
#
loop_
_entity.id
_entity.type
_entity.pdbx_description
1 polymer ?
#
loop_
_entity_poly.entity_id
_entity_poly.type
_entity_poly.pdbx_seq_one_letter_code
_entity_poly.pdbx_strand_id
1 'polypeptide(L)'
;NSHRCVGLSHQRSGQFRIIGTPAANDRTIKLEARAGATAKAGYHYSIGPAVVKANADSTIVPIYVYRRAGLKDSTVSVILDIKENEDFKLGYIGRLRYKLSISDILSKPTIWDSAWAPYFGSYSQVKFRFLLEATGRTEWNSFPFPADSRFMSQRAKNALLVYNQQFGDLYDENNERVVFP
;
A
#
# COMPACT_ATOMS: atom_id res chain seq x y z
N ASN A 1 -16.24 -20.21 12.61
CA ASN A 1 -15.16 -20.60 11.67
C ASN A 1 -14.81 -19.40 10.80
N SER A 2 -13.86 -18.55 11.23
CA SER A 2 -13.56 -17.27 10.56
C SER A 2 -12.05 -17.14 10.38
N HIS A 3 -11.57 -17.55 9.20
CA HIS A 3 -10.19 -17.31 8.79
C HIS A 3 -10.04 -15.83 8.40
N ARG A 4 -9.69 -14.99 9.38
CA ARG A 4 -9.21 -13.63 9.12
C ARG A 4 -7.77 -13.69 8.64
N CYS A 5 -7.58 -13.80 7.32
CA CYS A 5 -6.31 -13.46 6.69
C CYS A 5 -6.08 -11.94 6.84
N VAL A 6 -5.31 -11.54 7.85
CA VAL A 6 -4.80 -10.16 7.96
C VAL A 6 -3.57 -10.06 7.06
N GLY A 7 -3.82 -10.00 5.75
CA GLY A 7 -2.81 -9.61 4.77
C GLY A 7 -2.75 -8.08 4.76
N LEU A 8 -1.73 -7.55 5.42
CA LEU A 8 -1.33 -6.15 5.46
C LEU A 8 -1.81 -5.31 4.27
N SER A 9 -2.78 -4.45 4.54
CA SER A 9 -3.35 -3.56 3.55
C SER A 9 -2.45 -2.33 3.38
N HIS A 10 -1.73 -2.24 2.27
CA HIS A 10 -1.07 -0.99 1.90
C HIS A 10 -2.18 -0.01 1.49
N GLN A 11 -2.45 1.00 2.32
CA GLN A 11 -3.51 1.99 2.04
C GLN A 11 -2.95 3.03 1.06
N ARG A 12 -3.44 3.03 -0.18
CA ARG A 12 -3.17 4.13 -1.13
C ARG A 12 -4.42 5.02 -1.19
N SER A 13 -4.26 6.31 -0.91
CA SER A 13 -5.33 7.29 -1.03
C SER A 13 -5.33 7.91 -2.43
N GLY A 14 -6.49 7.92 -3.09
CA GLY A 14 -6.73 8.74 -4.27
C GLY A 14 -7.44 10.02 -3.87
N GLN A 15 -6.90 11.18 -4.22
CA GLN A 15 -7.60 12.45 -4.06
C GLN A 15 -8.45 12.71 -5.31
N PHE A 16 -9.75 12.93 -5.10
CA PHE A 16 -10.70 13.22 -6.17
C PHE A 16 -11.20 14.65 -6.00
N ARG A 17 -11.08 15.45 -7.06
CA ARG A 17 -11.57 16.83 -7.10
C ARG A 17 -12.72 16.93 -8.10
N ILE A 18 -13.79 17.56 -7.67
CA ILE A 18 -14.99 17.82 -8.47
C ILE A 18 -14.91 19.23 -9.03
N ILE A 19 -15.39 19.39 -10.25
CA ILE A 19 -15.49 20.67 -10.92
C ILE A 19 -16.99 20.99 -11.03
N GLY A 20 -17.43 22.10 -10.44
CA GLY A 20 -18.83 22.54 -10.44
C GLY A 20 -19.27 23.13 -9.09
N THR A 21 -20.51 23.61 -9.02
CA THR A 21 -21.10 24.14 -7.77
C THR A 21 -21.24 23.03 -6.72
N PRO A 22 -20.80 23.24 -5.46
CA PRO A 22 -21.01 22.27 -4.39
C PRO A 22 -22.51 21.98 -4.19
N ALA A 23 -22.87 20.71 -4.11
CA ALA A 23 -24.25 20.32 -3.83
C ALA A 23 -24.50 20.29 -2.31
N ALA A 24 -25.73 20.57 -1.89
CA ALA A 24 -26.11 20.61 -0.48
C ALA A 24 -26.33 19.22 0.16
N ASN A 25 -26.19 18.15 -0.62
CA ASN A 25 -26.35 16.77 -0.21
C ASN A 25 -25.06 15.95 -0.42
N ASP A 26 -24.94 14.85 0.32
CA ASP A 26 -23.86 13.87 0.13
C ASP A 26 -24.04 13.17 -1.22
N ARG A 27 -22.94 13.06 -1.98
CA ARG A 27 -22.92 12.50 -3.33
C ARG A 27 -21.94 11.35 -3.40
N THR A 28 -22.36 10.21 -3.95
CA THR A 28 -21.50 9.02 -4.04
C THR A 28 -20.81 8.98 -5.40
N ILE A 29 -19.52 8.65 -5.43
CA ILE A 29 -18.75 8.45 -6.67
C ILE A 29 -18.80 6.96 -7.04
N LYS A 30 -19.23 6.65 -8.25
CA LYS A 30 -19.19 5.28 -8.78
C LYS A 30 -17.86 5.01 -9.48
N LEU A 31 -17.10 4.02 -9.00
CA LEU A 31 -15.82 3.59 -9.56
C LEU A 31 -15.95 2.17 -10.12
N GLU A 32 -15.61 1.98 -11.39
CA GLU A 32 -15.62 0.67 -12.04
C GLU A 32 -14.26 0.34 -12.65
N ALA A 33 -13.84 -0.93 -12.55
CA ALA A 33 -12.61 -1.40 -13.18
C ALA A 33 -12.82 -1.55 -14.69
N ARG A 34 -11.91 -0.98 -15.49
CA ARG A 34 -11.93 -1.15 -16.95
C ARG A 34 -11.56 -2.58 -17.35
N ALA A 35 -12.15 -3.05 -18.45
CA ALA A 35 -11.78 -4.31 -19.10
C ALA A 35 -10.28 -4.33 -19.45
N GLY A 36 -9.59 -5.46 -19.19
CA GLY A 36 -8.14 -5.59 -19.34
C GLY A 36 -7.34 -5.35 -18.06
N ALA A 37 -8.01 -5.08 -16.93
CA ALA A 37 -7.35 -5.06 -15.62
C ALA A 37 -6.80 -6.44 -15.25
N THR A 38 -5.53 -6.49 -14.87
CA THR A 38 -4.91 -7.69 -14.30
C THR A 38 -5.13 -7.77 -12.79
N ALA A 39 -5.41 -6.64 -12.14
CA ALA A 39 -5.79 -6.62 -10.73
C ALA A 39 -7.29 -6.92 -10.54
N LYS A 40 -7.63 -7.79 -9.57
CA LYS A 40 -9.01 -8.24 -9.29
C LYS A 40 -9.55 -7.55 -8.05
N ALA A 41 -10.72 -6.93 -8.15
CA ALA A 41 -11.42 -6.35 -7.00
C ALA A 41 -11.79 -7.43 -5.96
N GLY A 42 -11.71 -7.11 -4.67
CA GLY A 42 -11.91 -8.03 -3.56
C GLY A 42 -10.76 -9.02 -3.30
N TYR A 43 -9.87 -9.24 -4.28
CA TYR A 43 -8.72 -10.14 -4.14
C TYR A 43 -7.39 -9.38 -4.04
N HIS A 44 -7.10 -8.48 -4.99
CA HIS A 44 -5.90 -7.64 -5.02
C HIS A 44 -6.13 -6.25 -4.40
N TYR A 45 -7.35 -5.71 -4.46
CA TYR A 45 -7.68 -4.42 -3.85
C TYR A 45 -9.17 -4.32 -3.49
N SER A 46 -9.51 -3.43 -2.57
CA SER A 46 -10.86 -3.00 -2.23
C SER A 46 -10.93 -1.49 -2.20
N ILE A 47 -12.07 -0.94 -2.60
CA ILE A 47 -12.32 0.50 -2.60
C ILE A 47 -13.22 0.79 -1.40
N GLY A 48 -12.79 1.72 -0.55
CA GLY A 48 -13.60 2.19 0.57
C GLY A 48 -14.65 3.20 0.15
N PRO A 49 -15.32 3.85 1.12
CA PRO A 49 -16.43 4.76 0.84
C PRO A 49 -15.96 5.95 -0.01
N ALA A 50 -16.55 6.08 -1.19
CA ALA A 50 -16.26 7.16 -2.13
C ALA A 50 -17.37 8.23 -2.07
N VAL A 51 -17.51 8.88 -0.91
CA VAL A 51 -18.58 9.85 -0.64
C VAL A 51 -18.01 11.26 -0.58
N VAL A 52 -18.65 12.17 -1.30
CA VAL A 52 -18.38 13.60 -1.27
C VAL A 52 -19.42 14.22 -0.37
N LYS A 53 -18.98 14.83 0.72
CA LYS A 53 -19.90 15.45 1.68
C LYS A 53 -20.62 16.67 1.09
N ALA A 54 -21.79 16.99 1.63
CA ALA A 54 -22.48 18.24 1.37
C ALA A 54 -21.54 19.46 1.46
N ASN A 55 -21.65 20.38 0.51
CA ASN A 55 -20.83 21.58 0.35
C ASN A 55 -19.33 21.33 0.11
N ALA A 56 -18.90 20.07 -0.07
CA ALA A 56 -17.52 19.74 -0.42
C ALA A 56 -17.34 19.62 -1.94
N ASP A 57 -16.19 20.10 -2.42
CA ASP A 57 -15.73 20.03 -3.81
C ASP A 57 -14.66 18.93 -4.03
N SER A 58 -14.26 18.23 -2.97
CA SER A 58 -13.26 17.16 -3.02
C SER A 58 -13.54 16.07 -2.00
N THR A 59 -13.07 14.87 -2.30
CA THR A 59 -13.08 13.74 -1.35
C THR A 59 -11.82 12.90 -1.51
N ILE A 60 -11.45 12.20 -0.45
CA ILE A 60 -10.37 11.22 -0.45
C ILE A 60 -11.02 9.85 -0.42
N VAL A 61 -10.81 9.06 -1.46
CA VAL A 61 -11.29 7.67 -1.50
C VAL A 61 -10.15 6.76 -1.04
N PRO A 62 -10.31 6.05 0.10
CA PRO A 62 -9.30 5.09 0.54
C PRO A 62 -9.35 3.84 -0.35
N ILE A 63 -8.20 3.45 -0.90
CA ILE A 63 -8.04 2.20 -1.63
C ILE A 63 -7.18 1.27 -0.77
N TYR A 64 -7.76 0.14 -0.38
CA TYR A 64 -7.10 -0.91 0.37
C TYR A 64 -6.50 -1.92 -0.60
N VAL A 65 -5.18 -2.12 -0.55
CA VAL A 65 -4.51 -3.08 -1.43
C VAL A 65 -4.17 -4.34 -0.63
N TYR A 66 -4.62 -5.51 -1.07
CA TYR A 66 -4.35 -6.78 -0.41
C TYR A 66 -3.17 -7.50 -1.07
N ARG A 67 -2.19 -7.89 -0.26
CA ARG A 67 -1.07 -8.72 -0.72
C ARG A 67 -1.51 -10.19 -0.77
N ARG A 68 -1.48 -10.79 -1.96
CA ARG A 68 -1.82 -12.21 -2.20
C ARG A 68 -0.68 -12.93 -2.95
N ALA A 69 -0.63 -14.25 -2.82
CA ALA A 69 0.32 -15.07 -3.56
C ALA A 69 0.10 -14.90 -5.08
N GLY A 70 1.16 -14.58 -5.83
CA GLY A 70 1.11 -14.23 -7.27
C GLY A 70 1.60 -12.81 -7.60
N LEU A 71 1.69 -11.92 -6.60
CA LEU A 71 2.22 -10.55 -6.74
C LEU A 71 3.75 -10.43 -6.59
N LYS A 72 4.42 -11.51 -6.13
CA LYS A 72 5.88 -11.53 -5.90
C LYS A 72 6.68 -11.26 -7.17
N ASP A 73 6.24 -11.84 -8.29
CA ASP A 73 6.97 -11.80 -9.56
C ASP A 73 6.21 -11.06 -10.66
N SER A 74 5.04 -10.51 -10.36
CA SER A 74 4.19 -9.83 -11.35
C SER A 74 3.62 -8.52 -10.84
N THR A 75 3.68 -7.49 -11.69
CA THR A 75 2.98 -6.23 -11.47
C THR A 75 1.58 -6.37 -12.04
N VAL A 76 0.56 -6.29 -11.19
CA VAL A 76 -0.83 -6.22 -11.63
C VAL A 76 -1.28 -4.77 -11.63
N SER A 77 -2.10 -4.37 -12.58
CA SER A 77 -2.63 -3.01 -12.64
C SER A 77 -4.11 -3.01 -12.93
N VAL A 78 -4.78 -1.99 -12.42
CA VAL A 78 -6.17 -1.69 -12.74
C VAL A 78 -6.30 -0.20 -13.04
N ILE A 79 -7.10 0.11 -14.04
CA ILE A 79 -7.57 1.46 -14.31
C ILE A 79 -9.00 1.52 -13.79
N LEU A 80 -9.22 2.36 -12.79
CA LEU A 80 -10.55 2.68 -12.28
C LEU A 80 -11.09 3.86 -13.07
N ASP A 81 -12.20 3.64 -13.75
CA ASP A 81 -12.97 4.67 -14.44
C ASP A 81 -14.08 5.17 -13.50
N ILE A 82 -14.22 6.49 -13.40
CA ILE A 82 -15.39 7.10 -12.77
C ILE A 82 -16.57 6.97 -13.74
N LYS A 83 -17.69 6.42 -13.26
CA LYS A 83 -18.93 6.33 -14.02
C LYS A 83 -19.86 7.48 -13.68
N GLU A 84 -20.63 7.89 -14.68
CA GLU A 84 -21.74 8.80 -14.51
C GLU A 84 -22.79 8.16 -13.57
N ASN A 85 -23.36 8.98 -12.70
CA ASN A 85 -24.50 8.61 -11.88
C ASN A 85 -25.45 9.81 -11.76
N GLU A 86 -26.54 9.63 -11.03
CA GLU A 86 -27.57 10.66 -10.81
C GLU A 86 -26.97 11.96 -10.20
N ASP A 87 -25.91 11.83 -9.41
CA ASP A 87 -25.23 12.94 -8.73
C ASP A 87 -24.08 13.59 -9.53
N PHE A 88 -23.46 12.86 -10.46
CA PHE A 88 -22.25 13.28 -11.18
C PHE A 88 -22.36 12.98 -12.66
N LYS A 89 -22.46 14.05 -13.46
CA LYS A 89 -22.24 14.00 -14.91
C LYS A 89 -20.75 14.07 -15.23
N LEU A 90 -20.29 13.17 -16.09
CA LEU A 90 -18.89 13.14 -16.51
C LEU A 90 -18.61 14.31 -17.45
N GLY A 91 -17.73 15.23 -17.04
CA GLY A 91 -17.19 16.27 -17.91
C GLY A 91 -16.11 15.71 -18.85
N TYR A 92 -14.92 16.31 -18.82
CA TYR A 92 -13.80 15.90 -19.69
C TYR A 92 -13.33 14.46 -19.41
N ILE A 93 -13.65 13.54 -20.32
CA ILE A 93 -13.41 12.08 -20.28
C ILE A 93 -11.91 11.73 -20.09
N GLY A 94 -11.00 12.66 -20.41
CA GLY A 94 -9.55 12.46 -20.30
C GLY A 94 -8.97 12.46 -18.89
N ARG A 95 -9.65 13.02 -17.88
CA ARG A 95 -9.12 13.16 -16.49
C ARG A 95 -9.83 12.30 -15.43
N LEU A 96 -10.75 11.43 -15.85
CA LEU A 96 -11.59 10.63 -14.95
C LEU A 96 -11.03 9.23 -14.67
N ARG A 97 -9.70 9.07 -14.77
CA ARG A 97 -9.02 7.76 -14.72
C ARG A 97 -8.03 7.72 -13.57
N TYR A 98 -8.18 6.75 -12.69
CA TYR A 98 -7.20 6.45 -11.66
C TYR A 98 -6.49 5.14 -11.99
N LYS A 99 -5.21 5.21 -12.34
CA LYS A 99 -4.38 4.02 -12.57
C LYS A 99 -3.74 3.57 -11.26
N LEU A 100 -4.11 2.38 -10.80
CA LEU A 100 -3.52 1.71 -9.66
C LEU A 100 -2.61 0.58 -10.16
N SER A 101 -1.31 0.75 -10.01
CA SER A 101 -0.33 -0.34 -10.20
C SER A 101 0.01 -0.95 -8.85
N ILE A 102 -0.15 -2.26 -8.73
CA ILE A 102 0.14 -3.06 -7.54
C ILE A 102 1.27 -4.04 -7.91
N SER A 103 2.41 -3.88 -7.27
CA SER A 103 3.56 -4.78 -7.40
C SER A 103 4.11 -5.13 -6.02
N ASP A 104 4.62 -6.35 -5.85
CA ASP A 104 5.42 -6.73 -4.68
C ASP A 104 6.91 -6.85 -5.04
N ILE A 105 7.34 -6.20 -6.13
CA ILE A 105 8.74 -6.16 -6.55
C ILE A 105 9.50 -5.32 -5.53
N LEU A 106 10.24 -6.02 -4.66
CA LEU A 106 11.08 -5.42 -3.65
C LEU A 106 12.53 -5.49 -4.10
N SER A 107 13.05 -4.40 -4.67
CA SER A 107 14.46 -4.32 -5.06
C SER A 107 15.35 -4.08 -3.84
N LYS A 108 16.45 -4.84 -3.74
CA LYS A 108 17.50 -4.59 -2.75
C LYS A 108 18.06 -3.15 -2.93
N PRO A 109 18.13 -2.33 -1.87
CA PRO A 109 18.80 -1.02 -1.95
C PRO A 109 20.28 -1.17 -2.28
N THR A 110 20.82 -0.30 -3.13
CA THR A 110 22.23 -0.36 -3.58
C THR A 110 23.20 -0.17 -2.41
N ILE A 111 22.83 0.67 -1.44
CA ILE A 111 23.65 0.94 -0.25
C ILE A 111 23.36 -0.02 0.91
N TRP A 112 22.66 -1.14 0.67
CA TRP A 112 22.32 -2.06 1.75
C TRP A 112 23.55 -2.56 2.49
N ASP A 113 24.50 -3.13 1.74
CA ASP A 113 25.67 -3.78 2.33
C ASP A 113 26.62 -2.76 2.98
N SER A 114 26.64 -1.51 2.47
CA SER A 114 27.53 -0.45 2.96
C SER A 114 26.96 0.38 4.11
N ALA A 115 25.66 0.62 4.15
CA ALA A 115 25.02 1.54 5.10
C ALA A 115 24.02 0.86 6.06
N TRP A 116 23.31 -0.16 5.59
CA TRP A 116 22.17 -0.74 6.32
C TRP A 116 22.47 -2.07 7.01
N ALA A 117 23.38 -2.86 6.46
CA ALA A 117 23.81 -4.14 7.03
C ALA A 117 24.29 -4.05 8.49
N PRO A 118 24.98 -2.99 8.95
CA PRO A 118 25.35 -2.86 10.37
C PRO A 118 24.16 -2.74 11.32
N TYR A 119 22.99 -2.29 10.85
CA TYR A 119 21.81 -2.04 11.69
C TYR A 119 20.73 -3.13 11.57
N PHE A 120 20.68 -3.81 10.42
CA PHE A 120 19.63 -4.76 10.09
C PHE A 120 20.15 -6.16 9.71
N GLY A 121 21.47 -6.33 9.57
CA GLY A 121 22.12 -7.57 9.19
C GLY A 121 22.02 -7.88 7.70
N SER A 122 22.15 -9.18 7.37
CA SER A 122 22.03 -9.69 6.00
C SER A 122 20.69 -9.28 5.37
N TYR A 123 20.74 -8.97 4.07
CA TYR A 123 19.55 -8.67 3.30
C TYR A 123 18.71 -9.93 3.12
N SER A 124 17.41 -9.79 3.39
CA SER A 124 16.37 -10.70 2.94
C SER A 124 15.22 -9.84 2.42
N GLN A 125 14.51 -10.32 1.41
CA GLN A 125 13.30 -9.67 0.91
C GLN A 125 12.22 -9.59 1.99
N VAL A 126 12.03 -10.66 2.78
CA VAL A 126 11.06 -10.68 3.88
C VAL A 126 11.44 -9.65 4.95
N LYS A 127 12.72 -9.62 5.35
CA LYS A 127 13.23 -8.65 6.33
C LYS A 127 13.07 -7.21 5.85
N PHE A 128 13.46 -6.93 4.61
CA PHE A 128 13.37 -5.58 4.05
C PHE A 128 11.92 -5.12 3.95
N ARG A 129 11.01 -6.01 3.58
CA ARG A 129 9.58 -5.72 3.56
C ARG A 129 9.03 -5.38 4.94
N PHE A 130 9.42 -6.15 5.95
CA PHE A 130 9.06 -5.89 7.33
C PHE A 130 9.55 -4.51 7.79
N LEU A 131 10.76 -4.13 7.37
CA LEU A 131 11.32 -2.81 7.67
C LEU A 131 10.54 -1.66 7.02
N LEU A 132 10.11 -1.81 5.77
CA LEU A 132 9.29 -0.79 5.10
C LEU A 132 8.00 -0.51 5.87
N GLU A 133 7.38 -1.57 6.38
CA GLU A 133 6.16 -1.48 7.17
C GLU A 133 6.41 -0.92 8.57
N ALA A 134 7.41 -1.45 9.28
CA ALA A 134 7.73 -1.04 10.63
C ALA A 134 8.20 0.41 10.70
N THR A 135 8.94 0.88 9.70
CA THR A 135 9.50 2.24 9.67
C THR A 135 8.64 3.24 8.92
N GLY A 136 7.88 2.80 7.91
CA GLY A 136 7.17 3.67 6.97
C GLY A 136 8.08 4.39 5.96
N ARG A 137 9.37 4.06 5.93
CA ARG A 137 10.36 4.73 5.07
C ARG A 137 10.27 4.24 3.64
N THR A 138 10.23 5.16 2.68
CA THR A 138 10.18 4.85 1.24
C THR A 138 11.53 4.97 0.53
N GLU A 139 12.47 5.76 1.07
CA GLU A 139 13.78 6.03 0.46
C GLU A 139 14.93 5.31 1.18
N TRP A 140 15.52 4.32 0.51
CA TRP A 140 16.57 3.46 1.10
C TRP A 140 17.94 3.56 0.42
N ASN A 141 18.05 4.35 -0.64
CA ASN A 141 19.31 4.62 -1.33
C ASN A 141 20.01 5.91 -0.86
N SER A 142 19.45 6.59 0.15
CA SER A 142 20.07 7.75 0.78
C SER A 142 20.76 7.34 2.09
N PHE A 143 21.98 7.83 2.31
CA PHE A 143 22.74 7.55 3.52
C PHE A 143 21.99 8.05 4.75
N PRO A 144 21.62 7.16 5.69
CA PRO A 144 20.90 7.56 6.88
C PRO A 144 21.84 8.18 7.92
N PHE A 145 21.32 9.09 8.73
CA PHE A 145 22.05 9.55 9.91
C PHE A 145 22.12 8.41 10.95
N PRO A 146 23.25 8.22 11.66
CA PRO A 146 23.41 7.10 12.60
C PRO A 146 22.34 7.04 13.71
N ALA A 147 21.88 8.19 14.19
CA ALA A 147 20.82 8.27 15.21
C ALA A 147 19.48 7.72 14.68
N ASP A 148 19.11 8.10 13.46
CA ASP A 148 17.88 7.63 12.81
C ASP A 148 17.93 6.13 12.56
N SER A 149 19.08 5.59 12.11
CA SER A 149 19.27 4.16 11.87
C SER A 149 19.07 3.32 13.13
N ARG A 150 19.61 3.77 14.28
CA ARG A 150 19.42 3.09 15.56
C ARG A 150 17.97 3.11 16.01
N PHE A 151 17.30 4.25 15.89
CA PHE A 151 15.89 4.38 16.21
C PHE A 151 15.03 3.44 15.33
N MET A 152 15.32 3.38 14.02
CA MET A 152 14.65 2.46 13.10
C MET A 152 14.90 0.99 13.43
N SER A 153 16.14 0.62 13.78
CA SER A 153 16.46 -0.74 14.24
C SER A 153 15.68 -1.11 15.50
N GLN A 154 15.60 -0.22 16.49
CA GLN A 154 14.78 -0.46 17.68
C GLN A 154 13.29 -0.60 17.35
N ARG A 155 12.76 0.26 16.48
CA ARG A 155 11.37 0.18 16.04
C ARG A 155 11.07 -1.14 15.32
N ALA A 156 12.00 -1.60 14.47
CA ALA A 156 11.91 -2.88 13.78
C ALA A 156 11.93 -4.07 14.74
N LYS A 157 12.83 -4.05 15.75
CA LYS A 157 12.87 -5.07 16.82
C LYS A 157 11.55 -5.14 17.58
N ASN A 158 11.01 -4.00 17.99
CA ASN A 158 9.74 -3.94 18.72
C ASN A 158 8.58 -4.47 17.87
N ALA A 159 8.50 -4.06 16.60
CA ALA A 159 7.48 -4.55 15.69
C ALA A 159 7.61 -6.07 15.49
N LEU A 160 8.83 -6.60 15.32
CA LEU A 160 9.08 -8.02 15.13
C LEU A 160 8.69 -8.83 16.37
N LEU A 161 8.96 -8.30 17.57
CA LEU A 161 8.55 -8.92 18.82
C LEU A 161 7.02 -9.05 18.90
N VAL A 162 6.30 -7.97 18.60
CA VAL A 162 4.82 -7.98 18.59
C VAL A 162 4.28 -8.97 17.56
N TYR A 163 4.89 -9.02 16.37
CA TYR A 163 4.53 -9.98 15.34
C TYR A 163 4.75 -11.43 15.82
N ASN A 164 5.93 -11.73 16.37
CA ASN A 164 6.27 -13.07 16.83
C ASN A 164 5.38 -13.55 17.98
N GLN A 165 4.95 -12.63 18.86
CA GLN A 165 3.99 -12.95 19.93
C GLN A 165 2.59 -13.29 19.41
N GLN A 166 2.17 -12.69 18.29
CA GLN A 166 0.82 -12.87 17.74
C GLN A 166 0.73 -14.01 16.72
N PHE A 167 1.78 -14.20 15.92
CA PHE A 167 1.76 -15.08 14.74
C PHE A 167 2.85 -16.16 14.75
N GLY A 168 3.76 -16.14 15.74
CA GLY A 168 4.94 -17.00 15.78
C GLY A 168 6.12 -16.43 15.00
N ASP A 169 7.25 -17.14 15.03
CA ASP A 169 8.50 -16.66 14.44
C ASP A 169 8.37 -16.38 12.93
N LEU A 170 8.79 -15.18 12.52
CA LEU A 170 8.88 -14.82 11.11
C LEU A 170 10.11 -15.49 10.47
N TYR A 171 9.89 -16.22 9.38
CA TYR A 171 10.94 -16.82 8.56
C TYR A 171 11.07 -16.11 7.22
N ASP A 172 12.29 -16.06 6.70
CA ASP A 172 12.61 -15.46 5.42
C ASP A 172 12.50 -16.43 4.23
N GLU A 173 12.82 -15.94 3.02
CA GLU A 173 12.79 -16.71 1.79
C GLU A 173 13.80 -17.88 1.74
N ASN A 174 14.84 -17.85 2.57
CA ASN A 174 15.84 -18.90 2.71
C ASN A 174 15.51 -19.86 3.86
N ASN A 175 14.32 -19.71 4.45
CA ASN A 175 13.87 -20.47 5.61
C ASN A 175 14.71 -20.21 6.88
N GLU A 176 15.38 -19.05 6.93
CA GLU A 176 16.09 -18.56 8.10
C GLU A 176 15.17 -17.67 8.95
N ARG A 177 15.36 -17.69 10.27
CA ARG A 177 14.57 -16.86 11.17
C ARG A 177 14.95 -15.39 10.97
N VAL A 178 13.96 -14.53 10.73
CA VAL A 178 14.19 -13.09 10.64
C VAL A 178 14.55 -12.56 12.02
N VAL A 179 15.76 -12.01 12.13
CA VAL A 179 16.26 -11.33 13.33
C VAL A 179 16.89 -9.99 12.96
N PHE A 180 16.77 -9.03 13.86
CA PHE A 180 17.45 -7.75 13.79
C PHE A 180 18.56 -7.71 14.86
N PRO A 181 19.83 -7.49 14.48
CA PRO A 181 20.95 -7.45 15.41
C PRO A 181 20.85 -6.28 16.38
#